data_AF-Q4STQ8-F1
#
_entry.id   AF-Q4STQ8-F1
#
_cell.length_a   1.000
_cell.length_b   1.000
_cell.length_c   1.000
_cell.angle_alpha   90.00
_cell.angle_beta   90.00
_cell.angle_gamma   90.00
#
_symmetry.space_group_name_H-M   'P 1'
#
loop_
_entity.id
_entity.type
_entity.pdbx_description
1 polymer ?
#
loop_
_entity_poly.entity_id
_entity_poly.type
_entity_poly.pdbx_seq_one_letter_code
_entity_poly.pdbx_strand_id
1 'polypeptide(L)'
;MGPGQAKQCQLRAFLTYYINDLFLNQVRNEINKDIEAVSKVADPLKILASADTMKVLGVQRPLLQADRESGMDSKVCSLGRDEALSTVVVEKSIQDLMNLMQDLSAYSNQFLEMVCDKLKEYKDICNTAYRTVVQCDEKLTISASWSKDEDISRLLQSLPNWANMTQPRQTRQKREDEEDFTRAAFAKESEVLTGNLGDKLIPQNEILRDVSDLKALANLHESMEWLAARLKTFFATLP
;
A
#
# COMPACT_ATOMS: atom_id res chain seq x y z
N MET A 1 -3.46 57.46 6.41
CA MET A 1 -3.89 56.83 5.15
C MET A 1 -3.93 55.32 5.39
N GLY A 2 -5.13 54.74 5.48
CA GLY A 2 -5.28 53.28 5.64
C GLY A 2 -5.18 52.58 4.28
N PRO A 3 -4.61 51.36 4.21
CA PRO A 3 -4.51 50.64 2.95
C PRO A 3 -5.92 50.33 2.45
N GLY A 4 -6.24 50.85 1.26
CA GLY A 4 -7.53 50.64 0.63
C GLY A 4 -7.79 49.16 0.40
N GLN A 5 -8.88 48.65 0.95
CA GLN A 5 -9.48 47.40 0.52
C GLN A 5 -9.77 47.53 -0.97
N ALA A 6 -8.91 46.97 -1.82
CA ALA A 6 -9.16 46.88 -3.25
C ALA A 6 -10.46 46.11 -3.43
N LYS A 7 -11.53 46.81 -3.86
CA LYS A 7 -12.82 46.18 -4.20
C LYS A 7 -12.53 45.05 -5.19
N GLN A 8 -12.71 43.81 -4.75
CA GLN A 8 -12.56 42.65 -5.62
C GLN A 8 -13.53 42.82 -6.79
N CYS A 9 -13.05 42.69 -8.03
CA CYS A 9 -13.92 42.85 -9.20
C CYS A 9 -15.02 41.77 -9.20
N GLN A 10 -16.18 42.07 -9.81
CA GLN A 10 -17.33 41.16 -9.82
C GLN A 10 -16.98 39.77 -10.36
N LEU A 11 -16.09 39.70 -11.36
CA LEU A 11 -15.58 38.42 -11.87
C LEU A 11 -14.84 37.62 -10.80
N ARG A 12 -14.00 38.26 -9.98
CA ARG A 12 -13.28 37.57 -8.89
C ARG A 12 -14.26 37.05 -7.83
N ALA A 13 -15.29 37.83 -7.49
CA ALA A 13 -16.33 37.38 -6.56
C ALA A 13 -17.10 36.17 -7.11
N PHE A 14 -17.51 36.23 -8.38
CA PHE A 14 -18.17 35.12 -9.07
C PHE A 14 -17.29 33.86 -9.14
N LEU A 15 -16.03 33.99 -9.55
CA LEU A 15 -15.09 32.85 -9.61
C LEU A 15 -14.86 32.24 -8.22
N THR A 16 -14.73 33.08 -7.19
CA THR A 16 -14.53 32.60 -5.81
C THR A 16 -15.73 31.80 -5.32
N TYR A 17 -16.95 32.27 -5.59
CA TYR A 17 -18.18 31.55 -5.28
C TYR A 17 -18.26 30.23 -6.05
N TYR A 18 -18.04 30.27 -7.38
CA TYR A 18 -18.10 29.07 -8.21
C TYR A 18 -17.09 28.00 -7.75
N ILE A 19 -15.85 28.40 -7.44
CA ILE A 19 -14.84 27.44 -6.99
C ILE A 19 -15.23 26.82 -5.65
N ASN A 20 -15.59 27.65 -4.66
CA ASN A 20 -15.91 27.16 -3.31
C ASN A 20 -17.17 26.30 -3.27
N ASP A 21 -18.25 26.74 -3.92
CA ASP A 21 -19.57 26.13 -3.71
C ASP A 21 -19.92 25.07 -4.75
N LEU A 22 -19.31 25.10 -5.94
CA LEU A 22 -19.63 24.18 -7.03
C LEU A 22 -18.45 23.27 -7.37
N PHE A 23 -17.31 23.84 -7.77
CA PHE A 23 -16.18 23.06 -8.29
C PHE A 23 -15.61 22.10 -7.25
N LEU A 24 -15.31 22.59 -6.04
CA LEU A 24 -14.71 21.75 -4.99
C LEU A 24 -15.64 20.63 -4.54
N ASN A 25 -16.94 20.90 -4.48
CA ASN A 25 -17.95 19.87 -4.21
C ASN A 25 -18.05 18.84 -5.34
N GLN A 26 -17.97 19.27 -6.60
CA GLN A 26 -17.97 18.37 -7.74
C GLN A 26 -16.74 17.46 -7.73
N VAL A 27 -15.54 18.01 -7.56
CA VAL A 27 -14.28 17.24 -7.47
C VAL A 27 -14.36 16.22 -6.34
N ARG A 28 -14.82 16.64 -5.14
CA ARG A 28 -15.02 15.73 -4.00
C ARG A 28 -15.97 14.58 -4.35
N ASN A 29 -17.09 14.86 -5.00
CA ASN A 29 -18.07 13.86 -5.37
C ASN A 29 -17.57 12.89 -6.46
N GLU A 30 -16.84 13.37 -7.46
CA GLU A 30 -16.24 12.53 -8.50
C GLU A 30 -15.23 11.57 -7.90
N ILE A 31 -14.34 12.07 -7.05
CA ILE A 31 -13.31 11.27 -6.40
C ILE A 31 -13.93 10.20 -5.49
N ASN A 32 -14.98 10.55 -4.72
CA ASN A 32 -15.66 9.58 -3.86
C ASN A 32 -16.33 8.44 -4.66
N LYS A 33 -16.87 8.73 -5.84
CA LYS A 33 -17.43 7.69 -6.73
C LYS A 33 -16.37 6.68 -7.18
N ASP A 34 -15.15 7.13 -7.46
CA ASP A 34 -14.07 6.25 -7.89
C ASP A 34 -13.65 5.25 -6.80
N ILE A 35 -13.64 5.65 -5.51
CA ILE A 35 -13.43 4.68 -4.43
C ILE A 35 -14.64 3.80 -4.20
N GLU A 36 -15.86 4.35 -4.18
CA GLU A 36 -17.06 3.54 -3.95
C GLU A 36 -17.18 2.41 -4.98
N ALA A 37 -16.77 2.67 -6.22
CA ALA A 37 -16.74 1.65 -7.27
C ALA A 37 -15.78 0.49 -6.94
N VAL A 38 -14.69 0.77 -6.24
CA VAL A 38 -13.68 -0.22 -5.87
C VAL A 38 -13.95 -0.88 -4.51
N SER A 39 -14.51 -0.14 -3.54
CA SER A 39 -14.83 -0.66 -2.20
C SER A 39 -16.05 -1.60 -2.19
N LYS A 40 -16.98 -1.44 -3.15
CA LYS A 40 -18.16 -2.31 -3.31
C LYS A 40 -17.85 -3.67 -3.91
N VAL A 41 -16.63 -3.92 -4.41
CA VAL A 41 -16.28 -5.24 -4.90
C VAL A 41 -16.01 -6.16 -3.71
N ALA A 42 -16.57 -7.37 -3.74
CA ALA A 42 -16.58 -8.29 -2.60
C ALA A 42 -15.19 -8.66 -2.06
N ASP A 43 -14.12 -8.47 -2.86
CA ASP A 43 -12.75 -8.72 -2.41
C ASP A 43 -11.76 -7.77 -3.10
N PRO A 44 -11.67 -6.50 -2.66
CA PRO A 44 -10.89 -5.45 -3.34
C PRO A 44 -9.39 -5.74 -3.44
N LEU A 45 -8.88 -6.63 -2.58
CA LEU A 45 -7.48 -7.05 -2.55
C LEU A 45 -7.17 -8.22 -3.49
N LYS A 46 -8.18 -8.96 -3.94
CA LYS A 46 -8.03 -10.03 -4.94
C LYS A 46 -8.15 -9.52 -6.38
N ILE A 47 -8.52 -8.25 -6.57
CA ILE A 47 -8.67 -7.66 -7.90
C ILE A 47 -7.35 -7.05 -8.34
N LEU A 48 -6.75 -7.71 -9.31
CA LEU A 48 -5.52 -7.28 -9.94
C LEU A 48 -5.79 -6.13 -10.92
N ALA A 49 -4.96 -5.10 -10.88
CA ALA A 49 -4.91 -4.03 -11.85
C ALA A 49 -4.54 -4.62 -13.22
N SER A 50 -5.14 -4.09 -14.28
CA SER A 50 -4.85 -4.58 -15.62
C SER A 50 -3.40 -4.26 -16.02
N ALA A 51 -2.80 -5.14 -16.84
CA ALA A 51 -1.41 -5.03 -17.30
C ALA A 51 -1.07 -3.69 -17.98
N ASP A 52 -2.06 -2.98 -18.49
CA ASP A 52 -1.90 -1.68 -19.15
C ASP A 52 -1.83 -0.53 -18.14
N THR A 53 -2.63 -0.57 -17.07
CA THR A 53 -2.58 0.45 -16.01
C THR A 53 -1.25 0.43 -15.26
N MET A 54 -0.69 -0.76 -15.01
CA MET A 54 0.60 -0.91 -14.34
C MET A 54 1.79 -0.44 -15.18
N LYS A 55 1.70 -0.49 -16.52
CA LYS A 55 2.73 0.05 -17.42
C LYS A 55 2.75 1.58 -17.40
N VAL A 56 1.58 2.21 -17.36
CA VAL A 56 1.44 3.67 -17.32
C VAL A 56 2.02 4.24 -16.02
N LEU A 57 1.96 3.48 -14.92
CA LEU A 57 2.37 3.93 -13.59
C LEU A 57 3.83 3.61 -13.22
N GLY A 58 4.60 2.97 -14.11
CA GLY A 58 6.04 2.77 -13.93
C GLY A 58 6.42 1.82 -12.79
N VAL A 59 5.52 0.92 -12.41
CA VAL A 59 5.67 0.04 -11.24
C VAL A 59 6.77 -0.99 -11.48
N GLN A 60 7.78 -1.03 -10.61
CA GLN A 60 8.80 -2.08 -10.57
C GLN A 60 8.50 -3.14 -9.51
N ARG A 61 8.08 -4.30 -10.01
CA ARG A 61 8.15 -5.70 -9.51
C ARG A 61 7.82 -6.04 -8.04
N PRO A 62 6.92 -7.03 -7.84
CA PRO A 62 6.76 -7.78 -6.61
C PRO A 62 7.96 -8.56 -6.10
N LEU A 63 8.07 -8.63 -4.77
CA LEU A 63 9.06 -9.45 -4.06
C LEU A 63 8.82 -10.96 -4.26
N LEU A 64 7.58 -11.41 -4.51
CA LEU A 64 7.22 -12.83 -4.47
C LEU A 64 7.35 -13.61 -5.79
N GLN A 65 7.72 -12.98 -6.90
CA GLN A 65 7.81 -13.66 -8.20
C GLN A 65 9.25 -14.11 -8.58
N ALA A 66 10.12 -14.30 -7.60
CA ALA A 66 11.51 -14.65 -7.88
C ALA A 66 11.80 -16.16 -7.93
N ASP A 67 10.87 -17.02 -7.47
CA ASP A 67 11.06 -18.46 -7.57
C ASP A 67 10.59 -19.01 -8.91
N ARG A 68 11.40 -18.74 -9.95
CA ARG A 68 11.56 -19.59 -11.14
C ARG A 68 12.80 -19.14 -11.92
N GLU A 69 13.98 -19.57 -11.47
CA GLU A 69 15.07 -19.88 -12.40
C GLU A 69 14.66 -21.19 -13.13
N SER A 70 14.93 -21.46 -14.41
CA SER A 70 16.07 -21.10 -15.24
C SER A 70 15.66 -21.36 -16.71
N GLY A 71 16.11 -20.48 -17.61
CA GLY A 71 16.33 -20.82 -19.03
C GLY A 71 15.10 -20.89 -19.92
N MET A 72 14.72 -19.77 -20.52
CA MET A 72 14.46 -19.70 -21.96
C MET A 72 14.31 -18.23 -22.37
N ASP A 73 14.67 -17.99 -23.61
CA ASP A 73 14.84 -16.72 -24.30
C ASP A 73 13.84 -15.60 -23.98
N SER A 74 14.40 -14.40 -24.04
CA SER A 74 13.75 -13.09 -24.08
C SER A 74 12.60 -13.01 -25.11
N LYS A 75 11.43 -13.53 -24.75
CA LYS A 75 10.10 -13.15 -25.25
C LYS A 75 9.05 -13.94 -24.46
N VAL A 76 8.12 -13.23 -23.84
CA VAL A 76 6.92 -13.76 -23.16
C VAL A 76 7.18 -14.29 -21.74
N CYS A 77 7.13 -13.39 -20.77
CA CYS A 77 6.55 -13.65 -19.44
C CYS A 77 5.95 -12.34 -18.91
N SER A 78 4.80 -11.97 -19.47
CA SER A 78 3.97 -10.82 -19.10
C SER A 78 2.99 -11.13 -17.96
N LEU A 79 3.15 -12.26 -17.29
CA LEU A 79 2.28 -12.73 -16.21
C LEU A 79 3.01 -12.56 -14.90
N GLY A 80 2.63 -11.55 -14.11
CA GLY A 80 3.32 -11.24 -12.86
C GLY A 80 3.38 -9.77 -12.48
N ARG A 81 2.35 -9.02 -12.84
CA ARG A 81 2.18 -7.64 -12.44
C ARG A 81 0.78 -7.63 -11.86
N ASP A 82 0.69 -7.72 -10.55
CA ASP A 82 -0.54 -8.01 -9.82
C ASP A 82 -0.67 -6.98 -8.69
N GLU A 83 -0.69 -5.69 -9.04
CA GLU A 83 -1.03 -4.63 -8.06
C GLU A 83 -2.53 -4.61 -7.85
N ALA A 84 -3.02 -4.31 -6.64
CA ALA A 84 -4.46 -4.20 -6.44
C ALA A 84 -5.03 -3.00 -7.22
N LEU A 85 -6.11 -3.22 -7.98
CA LEU A 85 -6.81 -2.18 -8.75
C LEU A 85 -7.21 -0.99 -7.86
N SER A 86 -7.52 -1.26 -6.59
CA SER A 86 -7.86 -0.26 -5.57
C SER A 86 -6.73 0.72 -5.28
N THR A 87 -5.51 0.23 -5.08
CA THR A 87 -4.34 1.06 -4.81
C THR A 87 -4.03 2.01 -5.95
N VAL A 88 -4.16 1.51 -7.18
CA VAL A 88 -3.90 2.27 -8.40
C VAL A 88 -4.93 3.39 -8.60
N VAL A 89 -6.21 3.11 -8.39
CA VAL A 89 -7.27 4.12 -8.48
C VAL A 89 -7.05 5.21 -7.42
N VAL A 90 -6.72 4.82 -6.19
CA VAL A 90 -6.45 5.77 -5.10
C VAL A 90 -5.25 6.64 -5.40
N GLU A 91 -4.17 6.07 -5.92
CA GLU A 91 -2.98 6.84 -6.31
C GLU A 91 -3.31 7.88 -7.38
N LYS A 92 -4.04 7.49 -8.43
CA LYS A 92 -4.44 8.41 -9.48
C LYS A 92 -5.32 9.55 -8.96
N SER A 93 -6.33 9.23 -8.14
CA SER A 93 -7.18 10.28 -7.55
C SER A 93 -6.38 11.25 -6.67
N ILE A 94 -5.41 10.75 -5.92
CA ILE A 94 -4.51 11.59 -5.11
C ILE A 94 -3.62 12.45 -6.01
N GLN A 95 -3.08 11.88 -7.09
CA GLN A 95 -2.29 12.62 -8.06
C GLN A 95 -3.08 13.77 -8.68
N ASP A 96 -4.32 13.52 -9.09
CA ASP A 96 -5.19 14.52 -9.69
C ASP A 96 -5.49 15.66 -8.70
N LEU A 97 -5.76 15.33 -7.42
CA LEU A 97 -5.93 16.32 -6.34
C LEU A 97 -4.66 17.14 -6.10
N MET A 98 -3.50 16.49 -6.13
CA MET A 98 -2.21 17.18 -5.94
C MET A 98 -1.89 18.12 -7.10
N ASN A 99 -2.21 17.74 -8.34
CA ASN A 99 -2.08 18.63 -9.50
C ASN A 99 -3.00 19.85 -9.36
N LEU A 100 -4.27 19.63 -8.99
CA LEU A 100 -5.23 20.72 -8.73
C LEU A 100 -4.76 21.64 -7.60
N MET A 101 -4.12 21.10 -6.56
CA MET A 101 -3.54 21.89 -5.48
C MET A 101 -2.42 22.83 -5.98
N GLN A 102 -1.62 22.41 -6.96
CA GLN A 102 -0.59 23.26 -7.57
C GLN A 102 -1.22 24.33 -8.47
N ASP A 103 -2.18 23.95 -9.32
CA ASP A 103 -2.87 24.85 -10.25
C ASP A 103 -3.74 25.90 -9.53
N LEU A 104 -4.33 25.53 -8.40
CA LEU A 104 -5.25 26.34 -7.59
C LEU A 104 -4.74 26.49 -6.14
N SER A 105 -3.50 26.96 -5.99
CA SER A 105 -2.81 27.08 -4.69
C SER A 105 -3.56 27.86 -3.60
N ALA A 106 -4.44 28.80 -3.96
CA ALA A 106 -5.31 29.52 -3.02
C ALA A 106 -6.31 28.60 -2.29
N TYR A 107 -6.59 27.43 -2.83
CA TYR A 107 -7.50 26.41 -2.30
C TYR A 107 -6.76 25.14 -1.83
N SER A 108 -5.43 25.20 -1.74
CA SER A 108 -4.56 24.07 -1.40
C SER A 108 -4.98 23.29 -0.16
N ASN A 109 -5.38 23.98 0.92
CA ASN A 109 -5.87 23.34 2.13
C ASN A 109 -7.10 22.44 1.90
N GLN A 110 -8.01 22.83 1.01
CA GLN A 110 -9.22 22.06 0.72
C GLN A 110 -8.88 20.80 -0.09
N PHE A 111 -7.96 20.90 -1.05
CA PHE A 111 -7.47 19.73 -1.79
C PHE A 111 -6.66 18.79 -0.89
N LEU A 112 -5.82 19.33 0.00
CA LEU A 112 -5.07 18.54 0.97
C LEU A 112 -5.99 17.80 1.94
N GLU A 113 -7.07 18.43 2.40
CA GLU A 113 -8.11 17.77 3.19
C GLU A 113 -8.73 16.60 2.42
N MET A 114 -9.09 16.80 1.15
CA MET A 114 -9.59 15.71 0.29
C MET A 114 -8.57 14.57 0.13
N VAL A 115 -7.28 14.87 -0.03
CA VAL A 115 -6.21 13.84 -0.09
C VAL A 115 -6.15 13.07 1.24
N CYS A 116 -6.20 13.77 2.37
CA CYS A 116 -6.17 13.14 3.69
C CYS A 116 -7.37 12.23 3.91
N ASP A 117 -8.57 12.68 3.55
CA ASP A 117 -9.78 11.87 3.66
C ASP A 117 -9.72 10.64 2.75
N LYS A 118 -9.15 10.79 1.55
CA LYS A 118 -8.93 9.67 0.63
C LYS A 118 -8.00 8.61 1.19
N LEU A 119 -6.90 9.04 1.79
CA LEU A 119 -5.93 8.15 2.41
C LEU A 119 -6.50 7.43 3.64
N LYS A 120 -7.32 8.12 4.45
CA LYS A 120 -8.02 7.49 5.59
C LYS A 120 -8.98 6.41 5.09
N GLU A 121 -9.79 6.71 4.09
CA GLU A 121 -10.75 5.76 3.52
C GLU A 121 -10.03 4.52 2.95
N TYR A 122 -8.95 4.72 2.18
CA TYR A 122 -8.16 3.61 1.66
C TYR A 122 -7.50 2.78 2.77
N LYS A 123 -6.96 3.41 3.82
CA LYS A 123 -6.44 2.72 5.00
C LYS A 123 -7.51 1.82 5.65
N ASP A 124 -8.74 2.31 5.78
CA ASP A 124 -9.84 1.55 6.39
C ASP A 124 -10.24 0.35 5.53
N ILE A 125 -10.24 0.49 4.20
CA ILE A 125 -10.44 -0.62 3.25
C ILE A 125 -9.34 -1.68 3.43
N CYS A 126 -8.06 -1.26 3.42
CA CYS A 126 -6.92 -2.14 3.63
C CYS A 126 -6.98 -2.87 4.98
N ASN A 127 -7.33 -2.17 6.05
CA ASN A 127 -7.43 -2.73 7.39
C ASN A 127 -8.58 -3.75 7.49
N THR A 128 -9.73 -3.45 6.90
CA THR A 128 -10.86 -4.38 6.84
C THR A 128 -10.45 -5.66 6.14
N ALA A 129 -9.82 -5.55 4.97
CA ALA A 129 -9.43 -6.71 4.19
C ALA A 129 -8.26 -7.50 4.83
N TYR A 130 -7.32 -6.83 5.50
CA TYR A 130 -6.33 -7.48 6.37
C TYR A 130 -7.02 -8.32 7.46
N ARG A 131 -7.99 -7.73 8.17
CA ARG A 131 -8.72 -8.41 9.25
C ARG A 131 -9.50 -9.62 8.77
N THR A 132 -10.13 -9.55 7.59
CA THR A 132 -10.82 -10.69 6.98
C THR A 132 -9.90 -11.89 6.80
N VAL A 133 -8.62 -11.67 6.50
CA VAL A 133 -7.64 -12.75 6.34
C VAL A 133 -7.09 -13.24 7.67
N VAL A 134 -6.72 -12.34 8.58
CA VAL A 134 -5.97 -12.71 9.79
C VAL A 134 -6.84 -13.02 11.02
N GLN A 135 -8.16 -12.89 10.93
CA GLN A 135 -9.07 -13.08 12.08
C GLN A 135 -9.97 -14.30 11.86
N CYS A 136 -9.95 -15.24 12.80
CA CYS A 136 -10.78 -16.44 12.83
C CYS A 136 -11.48 -16.55 14.19
N ASP A 137 -12.82 -16.66 14.21
CA ASP A 137 -13.63 -16.75 15.43
C ASP A 137 -13.25 -15.70 16.50
N GLU A 138 -13.20 -14.44 16.08
CA GLU A 138 -12.84 -13.26 16.88
C GLU A 138 -11.38 -13.17 17.34
N LYS A 139 -10.60 -14.26 17.22
CA LYS A 139 -9.17 -14.29 17.54
C LYS A 139 -8.30 -14.00 16.32
N LEU A 140 -7.18 -13.34 16.56
CA LEU A 140 -6.16 -13.15 15.53
C LEU A 140 -5.34 -14.43 15.37
N THR A 141 -4.88 -14.69 14.16
CA THR A 141 -3.83 -15.68 13.93
C THR A 141 -2.59 -15.33 14.76
N ILE A 142 -1.78 -16.33 15.09
CA ILE A 142 -0.63 -16.13 15.97
C ILE A 142 0.35 -15.12 15.38
N SER A 143 0.63 -15.20 14.08
CA SER A 143 1.49 -14.24 13.39
C SER A 143 0.98 -12.80 13.47
N ALA A 144 -0.34 -12.60 13.36
CA ALA A 144 -0.97 -11.29 13.49
C ALA A 144 -1.03 -10.78 14.94
N SER A 145 -0.96 -11.68 15.92
CA SER A 145 -0.84 -11.33 17.34
C SER A 145 0.59 -10.94 17.66
N TRP A 146 1.58 -11.69 17.16
CA TRP A 146 3.00 -11.42 17.32
C TRP A 146 3.44 -10.12 16.68
N SER A 147 2.87 -9.75 15.53
CA SER A 147 3.17 -8.47 14.87
C SER A 147 2.67 -7.25 15.65
N LYS A 148 1.79 -7.43 16.63
CA LYS A 148 1.34 -6.37 17.54
C LYS A 148 2.15 -6.30 18.83
N ASP A 149 2.81 -7.39 19.20
CA ASP A 149 3.72 -7.41 20.33
C ASP A 149 5.03 -6.73 19.92
N GLU A 150 5.37 -5.64 20.60
CA GLU A 150 6.50 -4.81 20.23
C GLU A 150 7.84 -5.54 20.44
N ASP A 151 7.95 -6.38 21.46
CA ASP A 151 9.18 -7.12 21.76
C ASP A 151 9.38 -8.26 20.76
N ILE A 152 8.31 -8.99 20.43
CA ILE A 152 8.35 -10.03 19.38
C ILE A 152 8.62 -9.39 18.02
N SER A 153 8.01 -8.25 17.72
CA SER A 153 8.24 -7.53 16.46
C SER A 153 9.69 -7.07 16.34
N ARG A 154 10.28 -6.49 17.39
CA ARG A 154 11.70 -6.11 17.40
C ARG A 154 12.61 -7.33 17.23
N LEU A 155 12.28 -8.44 17.89
CA LEU A 155 13.02 -9.70 17.75
C LEU A 155 12.99 -10.21 16.30
N LEU A 156 11.80 -10.33 15.70
CA LEU A 156 11.63 -10.76 14.31
C LEU A 156 12.37 -9.85 13.34
N GLN A 157 12.31 -8.53 13.55
CA GLN A 157 13.02 -7.55 12.72
C GLN A 157 14.54 -7.61 12.87
N SER A 158 15.06 -8.10 14.01
CA SER A 158 16.48 -8.30 14.23
C SER A 158 17.05 -9.54 13.53
N LEU A 159 16.18 -10.45 13.05
CA LEU A 159 16.62 -11.68 12.40
C LEU A 159 17.23 -11.39 11.02
N PRO A 160 18.26 -12.14 10.61
CA PRO A 160 18.91 -11.96 9.31
C PRO A 160 17.93 -12.05 8.12
N ASN A 161 16.89 -12.88 8.25
CA ASN A 161 15.87 -13.06 7.21
C ASN A 161 15.14 -11.74 6.91
N TRP A 162 14.72 -11.03 7.96
CA TRP A 162 14.07 -9.74 7.83
C TRP A 162 15.02 -8.66 7.30
N ALA A 163 16.24 -8.59 7.84
CA ALA A 163 17.25 -7.63 7.44
C ALA A 163 17.68 -7.80 5.97
N ASN A 164 17.64 -9.03 5.44
CA ASN A 164 17.93 -9.29 4.03
C ASN A 164 16.73 -9.01 3.12
N MET A 165 15.50 -9.22 3.61
CA MET A 165 14.28 -8.94 2.84
C MET A 165 14.08 -7.44 2.61
N THR A 166 14.47 -6.62 3.58
CA THR A 166 14.32 -5.14 3.53
C THR A 166 15.40 -4.45 2.68
N GLN A 167 16.42 -5.16 2.23
CA GLN A 167 17.48 -4.58 1.40
C GLN A 167 17.09 -4.51 -0.09
N PRO A 168 17.44 -3.42 -0.81
CA PRO A 168 17.30 -3.36 -2.26
C PRO A 168 18.08 -4.50 -2.93
N ARG A 169 17.42 -5.27 -3.81
CA ARG A 169 18.03 -6.46 -4.45
C ARG A 169 19.34 -6.20 -5.21
N GLN A 170 19.63 -4.96 -5.60
CA GLN A 170 20.90 -4.58 -6.25
C GLN A 170 22.11 -4.70 -5.31
N THR A 171 21.89 -4.64 -4.00
CA THR A 171 22.92 -4.78 -2.95
C THR A 171 22.99 -6.20 -2.38
N ARG A 172 22.03 -7.06 -2.74
CA ARG A 172 22.02 -8.47 -2.35
C ARG A 172 23.16 -9.17 -3.08
N GLN A 173 24.28 -9.38 -2.38
CA GLN A 173 25.41 -10.12 -2.91
C GLN A 173 24.94 -11.50 -3.35
N LYS A 174 25.09 -11.79 -4.65
CA LYS A 174 24.88 -13.12 -5.22
C LYS A 174 25.98 -14.04 -4.69
N ARG A 175 25.82 -14.58 -3.49
CA ARG A 175 26.76 -15.54 -2.89
C ARG A 175 26.32 -16.93 -3.26
N GLU A 176 27.23 -17.73 -3.79
CA GLU A 176 27.02 -19.14 -4.11
C GLU A 176 26.66 -19.99 -2.86
N ASP A 177 26.87 -19.45 -1.64
CA ASP A 177 26.46 -20.02 -0.35
C ASP A 177 25.05 -19.58 0.12
N GLU A 178 24.22 -18.98 -0.74
CA GLU A 178 22.91 -18.44 -0.36
C GLU A 178 21.98 -19.52 0.21
N GLU A 179 21.99 -20.75 -0.32
CA GLU A 179 21.06 -21.80 0.14
C GLU A 179 21.33 -22.26 1.57
N ASP A 180 22.60 -22.50 1.93
CA ASP A 180 22.96 -22.94 3.27
C ASP A 180 22.82 -21.81 4.30
N PHE A 181 23.13 -20.57 3.91
CA PHE A 181 22.85 -19.41 4.75
C PHE A 181 21.35 -19.23 4.99
N THR A 182 20.54 -19.34 3.92
CA THR A 182 19.09 -19.17 4.00
C THR A 182 18.47 -20.31 4.83
N ARG A 183 18.93 -21.55 4.64
CA ARG A 183 18.50 -22.71 5.44
C ARG A 183 18.87 -22.55 6.92
N ALA A 184 20.08 -22.10 7.22
CA ALA A 184 20.53 -21.86 8.60
C ALA A 184 19.75 -20.71 9.27
N ALA A 185 19.45 -19.65 8.50
CA ALA A 185 18.68 -18.52 9.01
C ALA A 185 17.22 -18.88 9.26
N PHE A 186 16.58 -19.68 8.39
CA PHE A 186 15.24 -20.23 8.64
C PHE A 186 15.21 -21.20 9.82
N ALA A 187 16.23 -22.05 9.97
CA ALA A 187 16.33 -22.96 11.11
C ALA A 187 16.42 -22.20 12.43
N LYS A 188 17.25 -21.14 12.48
CA LYS A 188 17.40 -20.29 13.66
C LYS A 188 16.11 -19.51 13.99
N GLU A 189 15.42 -19.00 12.97
CA GLU A 189 14.12 -18.35 13.16
C GLU A 189 13.08 -19.34 13.72
N SER A 190 12.98 -20.53 13.12
CA SER A 190 12.07 -21.57 13.59
C SER A 190 12.35 -21.97 15.03
N GLU A 191 13.62 -22.15 15.41
CA GLU A 191 14.01 -22.48 16.78
C GLU A 191 13.56 -21.40 17.78
N VAL A 192 13.78 -20.13 17.47
CA VAL A 192 13.39 -19.00 18.32
C VAL A 192 11.86 -18.90 18.44
N LEU A 193 11.13 -19.06 17.34
CA LEU A 193 9.66 -18.95 17.35
C LEU A 193 9.02 -20.15 18.07
N THR A 194 9.50 -21.36 17.82
CA THR A 194 9.06 -22.57 18.53
C THR A 194 9.42 -22.52 20.02
N GLY A 195 10.60 -21.98 20.37
CA GLY A 195 11.00 -21.77 21.76
C GLY A 195 10.08 -20.80 22.51
N ASN A 196 9.61 -19.73 21.85
CA ASN A 196 8.67 -18.77 22.44
C ASN A 196 7.23 -19.32 22.57
N LEU A 197 6.85 -20.32 21.78
CA LEU A 197 5.55 -20.97 21.86
C LEU A 197 5.44 -21.94 23.06
N GLY A 198 6.57 -22.44 23.56
CA GLY A 198 6.61 -23.51 24.57
C GLY A 198 5.96 -24.81 24.07
N ASP A 199 5.51 -25.68 24.99
CA ASP A 199 4.81 -26.95 24.67
C ASP A 199 3.37 -26.76 24.13
N LYS A 200 2.97 -25.53 23.78
CA LYS A 200 1.63 -25.26 23.26
C LYS A 200 1.57 -25.58 21.77
N LEU A 201 0.89 -26.68 21.44
CA LEU A 201 0.47 -26.97 20.06
C LEU A 201 -0.38 -25.80 19.54
N ILE A 202 0.06 -25.17 18.46
CA ILE A 202 -0.72 -24.13 17.78
C ILE A 202 -1.98 -24.77 17.20
N PRO A 203 -3.18 -24.31 17.57
CA PRO A 203 -4.40 -24.85 17.00
C PRO A 203 -4.53 -24.42 15.52
N GLN A 204 -5.11 -25.31 14.73
CA GLN A 204 -5.10 -25.21 13.27
C GLN A 204 -5.78 -23.94 12.72
N ASN A 205 -6.78 -23.44 13.46
CA ASN A 205 -7.55 -22.23 13.14
C ASN A 205 -6.77 -20.93 13.41
N GLU A 206 -5.65 -20.98 14.13
CA GLU A 206 -4.79 -19.82 14.39
C GLU A 206 -3.64 -19.70 13.36
N ILE A 207 -3.61 -20.56 12.34
CA ILE A 207 -2.60 -20.61 11.28
C ILE A 207 -3.23 -20.24 9.95
N LEU A 208 -2.59 -19.32 9.21
CA LEU A 208 -2.90 -19.05 7.82
C LEU A 208 -2.41 -20.18 6.94
N ARG A 209 -3.34 -20.95 6.36
CA ARG A 209 -3.03 -22.14 5.54
C ARG A 209 -3.32 -21.95 4.07
N ASP A 210 -4.28 -21.08 3.73
CA ASP A 210 -4.62 -20.84 2.35
C ASP A 210 -3.52 -20.00 1.69
N VAL A 211 -2.92 -20.55 0.64
CA VAL A 211 -1.93 -19.87 -0.19
C VAL A 211 -2.53 -18.62 -0.83
N SER A 212 -3.83 -18.62 -1.12
CA SER A 212 -4.55 -17.48 -1.68
C SER A 212 -4.62 -16.31 -0.69
N ASP A 213 -4.84 -16.60 0.59
CA ASP A 213 -4.85 -15.62 1.67
C ASP A 213 -3.45 -15.04 1.91
N LEU A 214 -2.41 -15.89 1.88
CA LEU A 214 -1.02 -15.44 1.95
C LEU A 214 -0.66 -14.52 0.78
N LYS A 215 -1.11 -14.85 -0.44
CA LYS A 215 -0.95 -13.98 -1.62
C LYS A 215 -1.69 -12.66 -1.48
N ALA A 216 -2.92 -12.68 -0.95
CA ALA A 216 -3.70 -11.47 -0.73
C ALA A 216 -3.00 -10.52 0.27
N LEU A 217 -2.45 -11.06 1.36
CA LEU A 217 -1.67 -10.28 2.34
C LEU A 217 -0.41 -9.68 1.72
N ALA A 218 0.30 -10.46 0.92
CA ALA A 218 1.51 -9.98 0.26
C ALA A 218 1.21 -8.86 -0.75
N ASN A 219 0.18 -9.04 -1.59
CA ASN A 219 -0.25 -8.03 -2.54
C ASN A 219 -0.69 -6.74 -1.83
N LEU A 220 -1.41 -6.87 -0.71
CA LEU A 220 -1.80 -5.73 0.12
C LEU A 220 -0.56 -4.97 0.61
N HIS A 221 0.38 -5.68 1.25
CA HIS A 221 1.60 -5.09 1.79
C HIS A 221 2.38 -4.35 0.72
N GLU A 222 2.63 -5.00 -0.42
CA GLU A 222 3.38 -4.41 -1.52
C GLU A 222 2.68 -3.18 -2.11
N SER A 223 1.37 -3.24 -2.30
CA SER A 223 0.62 -2.12 -2.85
C SER A 223 0.65 -0.90 -1.91
N MET A 224 0.60 -1.13 -0.59
CA MET A 224 0.71 -0.07 0.41
C MET A 224 2.12 0.52 0.44
N GLU A 225 3.15 -0.31 0.34
CA GLU A 225 4.54 0.13 0.27
C GLU A 225 4.81 0.98 -0.97
N TRP A 226 4.31 0.54 -2.13
CA TRP A 226 4.39 1.29 -3.38
C TRP A 226 3.69 2.65 -3.28
N LEU A 227 2.45 2.67 -2.78
CA LEU A 227 1.70 3.92 -2.59
C LEU A 227 2.45 4.86 -1.64
N ALA A 228 2.95 4.34 -0.51
CA ALA A 228 3.71 5.12 0.45
C ALA A 228 4.98 5.72 -0.15
N ALA A 229 5.70 4.99 -1.01
CA ALA A 229 6.87 5.50 -1.71
C ALA A 229 6.53 6.66 -2.66
N ARG A 230 5.42 6.56 -3.42
CA ARG A 230 4.94 7.65 -4.27
C ARG A 230 4.54 8.86 -3.45
N LEU A 231 3.73 8.67 -2.41
CA LEU A 231 3.31 9.76 -1.51
C LEU A 231 4.50 10.49 -0.88
N LYS A 232 5.52 9.76 -0.41
CA LYS A 232 6.76 10.37 0.13
C LYS A 232 7.44 11.27 -0.90
N THR A 233 7.53 10.82 -2.15
CA THR A 233 8.12 11.60 -3.25
C THR A 233 7.34 12.90 -3.46
N PHE A 234 6.01 12.83 -3.48
CA PHE A 234 5.16 14.02 -3.63
C PHE A 234 5.21 14.96 -2.44
N PHE A 235 5.14 14.44 -1.21
CA PHE A 235 5.22 15.29 -0.02
C PHE A 235 6.57 16.00 0.11
N ALA A 236 7.64 15.43 -0.42
CA ALA A 236 8.94 16.10 -0.52
C ALA A 236 8.95 17.27 -1.52
N THR A 237 7.98 17.34 -2.45
CA THR A 237 7.84 18.43 -3.43
C THR A 237 6.89 19.54 -2.97
N LEU A 238 6.23 19.39 -1.82
CA LEU A 238 5.38 20.44 -1.27
C LEU A 238 6.25 21.58 -0.70
N PRO A 239 5.94 22.85 -1.03
CA PRO A 239 6.67 24.02 -0.54
C PRO A 239 6.44 24.31 0.94
#